data_AF-G4TV59-F1
#
_entry.id   AF-G4TV59-F1
#
_cell.length_a   1.000
_cell.length_b   1.000
_cell.length_c   1.000
_cell.angle_alpha   90.00
_cell.angle_beta   90.00
_cell.angle_gamma   90.00
#
_symmetry.space_group_name_H-M   'P 1'
#
loop_
_entity.id
_entity.type
_entity.pdbx_description
1 polymer ?
#
loop_
_entity_poly.entity_id
_entity_poly.type
_entity_poly.pdbx_seq_one_letter_code
_entity_poly.pdbx_strand_id
1 'polypeptide(L)' 'MFLVDKPNRVPERQRLYQQSTIPIYLRTPRSRLYVGTFAAGFGVAMLGSVYTMYALIRGKE' A
#
# COMPACT_ATOMS: atom_id res chain seq x y z
N MET A 1 32.70 11.19 -5.39
CA MET A 1 32.19 9.80 -5.46
C MET A 1 31.80 9.39 -4.06
N PHE A 2 30.53 9.54 -3.66
CA PHE A 2 30.09 9.37 -2.27
C PHE A 2 29.40 8.03 -2.07
N LEU A 3 30.20 6.95 -2.07
CA LEU A 3 29.85 5.65 -1.47
C LEU A 3 30.64 5.50 -0.16
N VAL A 4 30.66 6.57 0.66
CA VAL A 4 31.44 6.62 1.90
C VAL A 4 30.57 6.08 3.04
N ASP A 5 30.92 4.90 3.55
CA ASP A 5 30.50 4.31 4.84
C ASP A 5 29.00 4.14 5.14
N LYS A 6 28.19 3.71 4.17
CA LYS A 6 26.85 3.19 4.48
C LYS A 6 26.90 1.66 4.67
N PRO A 7 26.49 1.12 5.83
CA PRO A 7 26.49 -0.33 6.03
C PRO A 7 25.58 -1.01 5.01
N ASN A 8 26.08 -2.08 4.38
CA ASN A 8 25.29 -2.86 3.43
C ASN A 8 24.20 -3.65 4.16
N ARG A 9 22.96 -3.16 4.11
CA ARG A 9 21.78 -3.81 4.69
C ARG A 9 21.02 -4.70 3.70
N VAL A 10 21.52 -4.90 2.49
CA VAL A 10 20.85 -5.72 1.46
C VAL A 10 20.65 -7.17 1.92
N PRO A 11 21.64 -7.88 2.48
CA PRO A 11 21.45 -9.27 2.93
C PRO A 11 20.40 -9.40 4.04
N GLU A 12 20.33 -8.40 4.92
CA GLU A 12 19.35 -8.34 6.01
C GLU A 12 17.91 -8.21 5.46
N ARG A 13 17.73 -7.36 4.44
CA ARG A 13 16.46 -7.24 3.72
C ARG A 13 16.11 -8.51 2.95
N GLN A 14 17.08 -9.13 2.27
CA GLN A 14 16.85 -10.39 1.55
C GLN A 14 16.31 -11.48 2.49
N ARG A 15 16.95 -11.68 3.64
CA ARG A 15 16.47 -12.62 4.67
C ARG A 15 15.05 -12.27 5.15
N LEU A 16 14.78 -11.00 5.44
CA LEU A 16 13.46 -10.51 5.86
C LEU A 16 12.35 -10.82 4.84
N TYR A 17 12.63 -10.69 3.54
CA TYR A 17 11.66 -10.96 2.48
C TYR A 17 11.57 -12.44 2.09
N GLN A 18 12.64 -13.21 2.25
CA GLN A 18 12.70 -14.63 1.89
C GLN A 18 12.18 -15.56 2.98
N GLN A 19 12.20 -15.15 4.25
CA GLN A 19 11.69 -15.96 5.37
C GLN A 19 10.16 -16.14 5.38
N SER A 20 9.41 -15.42 4.55
CA SER A 20 7.95 -15.43 4.56
C SER A 20 7.37 -15.70 3.17
N THR A 21 6.33 -16.54 3.14
CA THR A 21 5.57 -16.88 1.92
C THR A 21 4.34 -16.00 1.70
N ILE A 22 4.02 -15.07 2.63
CA ILE A 22 2.89 -14.15 2.44
C ILE A 22 3.10 -13.27 1.20
N PRO A 23 2.04 -12.66 0.64
CA PRO A 23 2.17 -11.82 -0.55
C PRO A 23 3.24 -10.75 -0.38
N ILE A 24 4.04 -10.52 -1.44
CA ILE A 24 5.26 -9.70 -1.38
C ILE A 24 5.00 -8.27 -0.84
N TYR A 25 3.84 -7.71 -1.17
CA TYR A 25 3.40 -6.37 -0.75
C TYR A 25 2.95 -6.30 0.72
N LEU A 26 2.94 -7.42 1.47
CA LEU A 26 2.63 -7.48 2.90
C LEU A 26 3.80 -7.98 3.76
N ARG A 27 4.92 -8.40 3.15
CA ARG A 27 6.03 -9.07 3.85
C ARG A 27 6.74 -8.23 4.90
N THR A 28 6.67 -6.90 4.80
CA THR A 28 7.29 -6.04 5.81
C THR A 28 6.29 -5.68 6.91
N PRO A 29 6.73 -5.49 8.17
CA PRO A 29 5.84 -5.06 9.23
C PRO A 29 5.10 -3.75 8.91
N ARG A 30 5.81 -2.80 8.28
CA ARG A 30 5.24 -1.49 7.90
C ARG A 30 4.33 -1.55 6.68
N SER A 31 4.45 -2.55 5.80
CA SER A 31 3.58 -2.64 4.63
C SER A 31 2.10 -2.82 4.98
N ARG A 32 1.79 -3.41 6.14
CA ARG A 32 0.39 -3.50 6.62
C ARG A 32 -0.23 -2.12 6.85
N LEU A 33 0.54 -1.18 7.39
CA LEU A 33 0.08 0.20 7.58
C LEU A 33 -0.16 0.86 6.21
N TYR A 34 0.80 0.79 5.30
CA TYR A 34 0.67 1.41 3.97
C TYR A 34 -0.48 0.85 3.15
N VAL A 35 -0.57 -0.48 3.05
CA VAL A 35 -1.63 -1.15 2.30
C VAL A 35 -2.99 -0.92 2.95
N GLY A 36 -3.07 -0.94 4.29
CA GLY A 36 -4.29 -0.65 5.03
C GLY A 36 -4.78 0.79 4.79
N THR A 37 -3.89 1.78 4.89
CA THR A 37 -4.25 3.19 4.64
C THR A 37 -4.68 3.41 3.18
N PHE A 38 -3.99 2.78 2.24
CA PHE A 38 -4.36 2.85 0.83
C PHE A 38 -5.74 2.22 0.59
N ALA A 39 -5.98 1.01 1.11
CA ALA A 39 -7.24 0.30 0.94
C ALA A 39 -8.41 1.07 1.55
N ALA A 40 -8.22 1.70 2.71
CA ALA A 40 -9.24 2.53 3.35
C ALA A 40 -9.59 3.75 2.48
N GLY A 41 -8.59 4.52 2.03
CA GLY A 41 -8.81 5.68 1.17
C GLY A 41 -9.44 5.30 -0.17
N PHE A 42 -8.97 4.23 -0.78
CA PHE A 42 -9.54 3.69 -2.02
C PHE A 42 -11.00 3.27 -1.84
N GLY A 43 -11.31 2.56 -0.75
CA GLY A 43 -12.68 2.15 -0.44
C GLY A 43 -13.63 3.35 -0.30
N VAL A 44 -13.22 4.38 0.44
CA VAL A 44 -14.00 5.62 0.57
C VAL A 44 -14.21 6.30 -0.79
N ALA A 45 -13.15 6.40 -1.59
CA ALA A 45 -13.24 7.00 -2.93
C ALA A 45 -14.20 6.22 -3.84
N MET A 46 -14.13 4.89 -3.82
CA MET A 46 -15.03 4.05 -4.62
C MET A 46 -16.49 4.19 -4.20
N LEU A 47 -16.77 4.20 -2.89
CA LEU A 47 -18.13 4.43 -2.39
C LEU A 47 -18.64 5.82 -2.78
N GLY A 48 -17.80 6.85 -2.69
CA GLY A 48 -18.13 8.20 -3.15
C GLY A 48 -18.43 8.26 -4.65
N SER A 49 -17.63 7.58 -5.48
CA SER A 49 -17.87 7.47 -6.91
C SER A 49 -19.20 6.78 -7.22
N VAL A 50 -19.51 5.67 -6.55
CA VAL A 50 -20.80 4.96 -6.73
C VAL A 50 -21.98 5.83 -6.32
N TYR A 51 -21.88 6.53 -5.18
CA TYR A 51 -22.91 7.47 -4.73
C TYR A 51 -23.12 8.60 -5.74
N THR A 52 -22.04 9.19 -6.24
CA THR A 52 -22.09 10.28 -7.22
C THR A 52 -22.71 9.81 -8.54
N MET A 53 -22.34 8.62 -9.02
CA MET A 53 -22.99 8.02 -10.19
C MET A 53 -24.49 7.81 -9.97
N TYR A 54 -24.88 7.30 -8.80
CA TYR A 54 -26.30 7.14 -8.45
C TYR A 54 -27.05 8.48 -8.41
N ALA A 55 -26.45 9.52 -7.81
CA ALA A 55 -27.02 10.86 -7.78
C ALA A 55 -27.21 11.42 -9.20
N LEU A 56 -26.19 11.29 -10.06
CA LEU A 56 -26.22 11.74 -11.45
C LEU A 56 -27.34 11.04 -12.25
N ILE A 57 -27.48 9.72 -12.11
CA ILE A 57 -28.57 8.94 -12.76
C ILE A 57 -29.95 9.40 -12.28
N ARG A 58 -30.07 9.78 -11.01
CA ARG A 58 -31.33 10.25 -10.41
C ARG A 58 -31.58 11.74 -10.64
N GLY A 59 -30.68 12.46 -11.31
CA GLY A 59 -30.77 13.91 -11.51
C GLY A 59 -30.69 14.71 -10.21
N LYS A 60 -29.99 14.17 -9.20
CA LYS A 60 -29.68 14.89 -7.96
C LYS A 60 -28.39 15.67 -8.17
N GLU A 61 -28.47 17.00 -8.04
CA GLU A 61 -27.30 17.89 -8.01
C GLU A 61 -26.59 17.85 -6.66
#